data_AF-A0A3B0X094-F1
#
_entry.id   AF-A0A3B0X094-F1
#
_cell.length_a   1.000
_cell.length_b   1.000
_cell.length_c   1.000
_cell.angle_alpha   90.00
_cell.angle_beta   90.00
_cell.angle_gamma   90.00
#
_symmetry.space_group_name_H-M   'P 1'
#
loop_
_entity.id
_entity.type
_entity.pdbx_description
1 polymer ?
#
loop_
_entity_poly.entity_id
_entity_poly.type
_entity_poly.pdbx_seq_one_letter_code
_entity_poly.pdbx_strand_id
1 'polypeptide(L)' 'MSNSHLFTSESVSEGHPDKVADQISDAILDAIFEQDPKARVACETLINTGMVVL' A
#
# COMPACT_ATOMS: atom_id res chain seq x y z
N MET A 1 -10.79 40.64 -1.87
CA MET A 1 -11.72 39.51 -2.02
C MET A 1 -11.10 38.32 -1.31
N SER A 2 -11.67 37.85 -0.21
CA SER A 2 -11.20 36.64 0.46
C SER A 2 -11.70 35.43 -0.33
N ASN A 3 -10.80 34.77 -1.06
CA ASN A 3 -11.11 33.46 -1.66
C ASN A 3 -11.20 32.43 -0.54
N SER A 4 -12.40 32.16 -0.04
CA SER A 4 -12.64 31.02 0.84
C SER A 4 -12.68 29.75 0.00
N HIS A 5 -11.72 28.85 0.20
CA HIS A 5 -11.73 27.53 -0.41
C HIS A 5 -12.11 26.49 0.65
N LEU A 6 -13.04 25.60 0.29
CA LEU A 6 -13.33 24.41 1.07
C LEU A 6 -12.47 23.27 0.51
N PHE A 7 -11.74 22.59 1.38
CA PHE A 7 -10.91 21.43 1.06
C PHE A 7 -11.24 20.30 2.03
N THR A 8 -11.28 19.07 1.53
CA THR A 8 -11.52 17.88 2.34
C THR A 8 -10.56 16.78 1.91
N SER A 9 -10.09 16.01 2.89
CA SER A 9 -9.23 14.86 2.71
C SER A 9 -9.74 13.74 3.60
N GLU A 10 -9.44 12.50 3.22
CA GLU A 10 -9.69 11.32 4.03
C GLU A 10 -8.40 10.52 4.23
N SER A 11 -8.46 9.56 5.14
CA SER A 11 -7.42 8.57 5.40
C SER A 11 -8.11 7.31 5.91
N VAL A 12 -7.46 6.17 5.73
CA VAL A 12 -7.96 4.87 6.20
C VAL A 12 -6.92 4.24 7.13
N SER A 13 -7.38 3.40 8.05
CA SER A 13 -6.48 2.71 8.98
C SER A 13 -5.67 1.63 8.27
N GLU A 14 -4.63 1.13 8.96
CA GLU A 14 -3.84 -0.03 8.52
C GLU A 14 -4.68 -1.28 8.25
N GLY A 15 -5.84 -1.42 8.91
CA GLY A 15 -6.74 -2.56 8.71
C GLY A 15 -7.67 -2.43 7.50
N HIS A 16 -7.65 -1.30 6.79
CA HIS A 16 -8.38 -1.17 5.53
C HIS A 16 -7.81 -2.16 4.50
N PRO A 17 -8.64 -2.89 3.74
CA PRO A 17 -8.13 -3.95 2.88
C PRO A 17 -7.06 -3.47 1.90
N ASP A 18 -7.25 -2.30 1.29
CA ASP A 18 -6.24 -1.72 0.41
C ASP A 18 -4.92 -1.42 1.14
N LYS A 19 -4.97 -0.97 2.40
CA LYS A 19 -3.74 -0.73 3.19
C LYS A 19 -3.07 -2.01 3.63
N VAL A 20 -3.83 -3.07 3.89
CA VAL A 20 -3.27 -4.41 4.14
C VAL A 20 -2.58 -4.94 2.88
N ALA A 21 -3.16 -4.74 1.69
CA ALA A 21 -2.53 -5.09 0.43
C ALA A 21 -1.22 -4.31 0.19
N ASP A 22 -1.24 -2.99 0.40
CA ASP A 22 -0.05 -2.13 0.33
C ASP A 22 1.06 -2.66 1.26
N GLN A 23 0.72 -2.94 2.52
CA GLN A 23 1.66 -3.43 3.52
C GLN A 23 2.27 -4.79 3.16
N ILE A 24 1.49 -5.71 2.58
CA ILE A 24 2.00 -7.01 2.14
C ILE A 24 2.97 -6.82 0.97
N SER A 25 2.60 -6.00 -0.03
CA SER A 25 3.47 -5.68 -1.16
C SER A 25 4.80 -5.04 -0.73
N ASP A 26 4.75 -4.08 0.19
CA ASP A 26 5.94 -3.42 0.73
C ASP A 26 6.81 -4.37 1.58
N ALA A 27 6.20 -5.27 2.36
CA ALA A 27 6.96 -6.25 3.13
C ALA A 27 7.74 -7.22 2.22
N ILE A 28 7.19 -7.59 1.07
CA ILE A 28 7.88 -8.39 0.06
C ILE A 28 9.02 -7.59 -0.57
N LEU A 29 8.79 -6.33 -0.91
CA LEU A 29 9.81 -5.42 -1.42
C LEU A 29 11.00 -5.31 -0.45
N ASP A 30 10.72 -5.05 0.83
CA ASP A 30 11.71 -4.91 1.89
C ASP A 30 12.55 -6.19 2.04
N ALA A 31 11.89 -7.36 2.09
CA ALA A 31 12.58 -8.65 2.21
C ALA A 31 13.47 -8.97 1.00
N ILE A 32 13.09 -8.52 -0.20
CA ILE A 32 13.92 -8.64 -1.40
C ILE A 32 15.10 -7.66 -1.34
N PHE A 33 14.86 -6.41 -0.94
CA PHE A 33 15.88 -5.37 -0.88
C PHE A 33 16.94 -5.62 0.21
N GLU A 34 16.58 -6.32 1.29
CA GLU A 34 17.53 -6.79 2.29
C GLU A 34 18.59 -7.73 1.67
N GLN A 35 18.21 -8.52 0.66
CA GLN A 35 19.08 -9.49 0.00
C GLN A 35 19.75 -8.93 -1.27
N ASP A 36 19.01 -8.16 -2.08
CA ASP A 36 19.48 -7.50 -3.29
C ASP A 36 18.93 -6.06 -3.38
N PRO A 37 19.72 -5.06 -2.96
CA PRO A 37 19.34 -3.65 -3.03
C PRO A 37 19.12 -3.10 -4.45
N LYS A 38 19.46 -3.86 -5.50
CA LYS A 38 19.25 -3.48 -6.91
C LYS A 38 18.15 -4.28 -7.59
N ALA A 39 17.43 -5.11 -6.84
CA ALA A 39 16.33 -5.90 -7.36
C ALA A 39 15.25 -5.01 -7.99
N ARG A 40 14.58 -5.54 -9.02
CA ARG A 40 13.44 -4.90 -9.65
C ARG A 40 12.18 -5.65 -9.25
N VAL A 41 11.32 -5.00 -8.46
CA VAL A 41 10.13 -5.59 -7.86
C VAL A 41 8.91 -4.78 -8.28
N ALA A 42 7.85 -5.47 -8.71
CA ALA A 42 6.55 -4.91 -9.04
C ALA A 42 5.48 -5.86 -8.50
N CYS A 43 5.40 -5.94 -7.16
CA CYS A 43 4.52 -6.87 -6.45
C CYS A 43 3.17 -6.22 -6.21
N GLU A 44 2.10 -6.81 -6.74
CA GLU A 44 0.73 -6.32 -6.58
C GLU A 44 -0.04 -7.32 -5.73
N THR A 45 -0.69 -6.86 -4.66
CA THR A 45 -1.43 -7.74 -3.76
C THR A 45 -2.93 -7.55 -3.95
N LEU A 46 -3.65 -8.63 -4.27
CA LEU A 46 -5.11 -8.67 -4.17
C LEU A 46 -5.51 -9.43 -2.92
N ILE A 47 -6.38 -8.82 -2.11
CA ILE A 47 -6.96 -9.49 -0.94
C ILE A 47 -8.47 -9.62 -1.06
N ASN A 48 -8.99 -10.75 -0.60
CA ASN A 48 -10.42 -10.99 -0.47
C ASN A 48 -10.67 -11.96 0.70
N THR A 49 -11.93 -12.28 0.96
CA THR A 49 -12.35 -13.18 2.04
C THR A 49 -11.59 -14.50 1.99
N GLY A 50 -10.71 -14.72 2.97
CA GLY A 50 -9.93 -15.95 3.10
C GLY A 50 -8.85 -16.15 2.03
N MET A 51 -8.48 -15.10 1.28
CA MET A 51 -7.56 -15.21 0.15
C MET A 51 -6.63 -14.00 0.04
N VAL A 52 -5.37 -14.28 -0.28
CA VAL A 52 -4.34 -13.31 -0.68
C VAL A 52 -3.69 -13.83 -1.96
N VAL A 53 -3.57 -12.97 -2.98
CA VAL A 53 -2.90 -13.26 -4.26
C VAL A 53 -1.75 -12.28 -4.43
N LEU A 54 -0.58 -12.79 -4.82
CA LEU A 54 0.66 -12.07 -5.08
C LEU A 54 1.05 -12.18 -6.57
#